data_AF-A0A9Q0YEQ7-F1
#
_entry.id   AF-A0A9Q0YEQ7-F1
#
_cell.length_a   1.000
_cell.length_b   1.000
_cell.length_c   1.000
_cell.angle_alpha   90.00
_cell.angle_beta   90.00
_cell.angle_gamma   90.00
#
_symmetry.space_group_name_H-M   'P 1'
#
loop_
_entity.id
_entity.type
_entity.pdbx_description
1 polymer ?
#
loop_
_entity_poly.entity_id
_entity_poly.type
_entity_poly.pdbx_seq_one_letter_code
_entity_poly.pdbx_strand_id
1 'polypeptide(L)'
;MKAQDILLLATIVFTFNMATTTFKVEAYDPDVEIWESYEERLVQFFVANDVREDSKKVAILLSSMGPKGYGLLKNLVKPSKPSSMNVADICKHLKEYYNPKPPVLLERFRFYNHSQGTSQGISEFLAELKRLSSSCNFGSFLNDALRDRFVCGVFDTNIQKRLLSEDDSLTLEKAVKIALSMESAAKNTVIIKENSQSQSIHNNVVQGHT
;
A
#
# COMPACT_ATOMS: atom_id res chain seq x y z
N MET A 1 -4.63 0.36 63.17
CA MET A 1 -5.83 0.79 62.43
C MET A 1 -7.04 0.16 63.08
N LYS A 2 -8.06 0.96 63.42
CA LYS A 2 -9.31 0.42 63.97
C LYS A 2 -10.10 -0.21 62.82
N ALA A 3 -10.94 -1.22 63.10
CA ALA A 3 -11.72 -1.92 62.07
C ALA A 3 -12.57 -0.97 61.19
N GLN A 4 -12.98 0.18 61.75
CA GLN A 4 -13.67 1.26 61.05
C GLN A 4 -12.84 1.90 59.93
N ASP A 5 -11.52 2.00 60.09
CA ASP A 5 -10.61 2.63 59.13
C ASP A 5 -10.37 1.74 57.90
N ILE A 6 -10.35 0.42 58.10
CA ILE A 6 -10.24 -0.58 57.03
C ILE A 6 -11.54 -0.63 56.21
N LEU A 7 -12.70 -0.55 56.89
CA LEU A 7 -13.99 -0.53 56.21
C LEU A 7 -14.18 0.76 55.41
N LEU A 8 -13.73 1.91 55.92
CA LEU A 8 -13.77 3.18 55.21
C LEU A 8 -12.84 3.16 53.98
N LEU A 9 -11.61 2.64 54.11
CA LEU A 9 -10.70 2.46 52.98
C LEU A 9 -11.24 1.48 51.94
N ALA A 10 -11.80 0.34 52.36
CA ALA A 10 -12.43 -0.62 51.45
C ALA A 10 -13.64 -0.03 50.73
N THR A 11 -14.46 0.77 51.43
CA THR A 11 -15.62 1.45 50.84
C THR A 11 -15.20 2.57 49.90
N ILE A 12 -14.14 3.33 50.22
CA ILE A 12 -13.54 4.36 49.35
C ILE A 12 -12.93 3.72 48.10
N VAL A 13 -12.20 2.61 48.22
CA VAL A 13 -11.67 1.86 47.06
C VAL A 13 -12.81 1.29 46.21
N PHE A 14 -13.89 0.81 46.84
CA PHE A 14 -15.07 0.29 46.14
C PHE A 14 -15.91 1.38 45.46
N THR A 15 -16.03 2.57 46.04
CA THR A 15 -16.75 3.72 45.46
C THR A 15 -15.92 4.50 44.44
N PHE A 16 -14.58 4.54 44.56
CA PHE A 16 -13.70 5.10 43.52
C PHE A 16 -13.75 4.29 42.22
N ASN A 17 -14.16 3.02 42.29
CA ASN A 17 -14.40 2.16 41.13
C ASN A 17 -15.77 2.38 40.47
N MET A 18 -16.62 3.29 40.98
CA MET A 18 -17.98 3.58 40.46
C MET A 18 -18.06 4.89 39.67
N ALA A 19 -16.93 5.45 39.26
CA ALA A 19 -16.86 6.45 38.20
C ALA A 19 -16.17 5.87 36.97
N THR A 20 -16.56 4.66 36.56
CA THR A 20 -16.30 4.20 35.19
C THR A 20 -17.13 5.08 34.26
N THR A 21 -16.58 6.21 33.84
CA THR A 21 -16.89 6.76 32.52
C THR A 21 -16.74 5.58 31.58
N THR A 22 -17.86 5.04 31.11
CA THR A 22 -17.87 3.89 30.21
C THR A 22 -17.25 4.39 28.92
N PHE A 23 -15.92 4.30 28.80
CA PHE A 23 -15.24 4.51 27.55
C PHE A 23 -15.89 3.47 26.63
N LYS A 24 -16.59 3.93 25.61
CA LYS A 24 -17.18 3.07 24.58
C LYS A 24 -16.35 3.31 23.35
N VAL A 25 -15.92 2.23 22.71
CA VAL A 25 -15.38 2.36 21.36
C VAL A 25 -16.52 2.83 20.45
N GLU A 26 -16.32 3.97 19.80
CA GLU A 26 -17.29 4.53 18.85
C GLU A 26 -17.48 3.59 17.66
N ALA A 27 -18.61 3.71 16.96
CA ALA A 27 -18.88 2.93 15.76
C ALA A 27 -17.91 3.30 14.63
N TYR A 28 -17.68 2.36 13.72
CA TYR A 28 -16.87 2.62 12.54
C TYR A 28 -17.62 3.59 11.61
N ASP A 29 -16.93 4.64 11.18
CA ASP A 29 -17.41 5.56 10.16
C ASP A 29 -16.41 5.64 8.99
N PRO A 30 -16.78 5.13 7.81
CA PRO A 30 -15.90 5.13 6.64
C PRO A 30 -15.57 6.54 6.12
N ASP A 31 -16.34 7.56 6.48
CA ASP A 31 -16.06 8.96 6.11
C ASP A 31 -15.05 9.62 7.06
N VAL A 32 -14.81 9.01 8.24
CA VAL A 32 -13.92 9.55 9.28
C VAL A 32 -12.58 8.81 9.30
N GLU A 33 -12.56 7.51 9.01
CA GLU A 33 -11.35 6.69 9.10
C GLU A 33 -11.35 5.43 8.22
N ILE A 34 -10.17 4.85 8.06
CA ILE A 34 -9.99 3.53 7.43
C ILE A 34 -10.26 2.39 8.41
N TRP A 35 -10.70 1.25 7.90
CA TRP A 35 -11.04 0.08 8.72
C TRP A 35 -9.87 -0.40 9.59
N GLU A 36 -8.64 -0.38 9.07
CA GLU A 36 -7.45 -0.78 9.81
C GLU A 36 -7.25 0.06 11.09
N SER A 37 -7.46 1.38 11.02
CA SER A 37 -7.39 2.27 12.18
C SER A 37 -8.47 1.96 13.21
N TYR A 38 -9.68 1.62 12.75
CA TYR A 38 -10.76 1.18 13.64
C TYR A 38 -10.41 -0.10 14.39
N GLU A 39 -9.89 -1.09 13.66
CA GLU A 39 -9.47 -2.38 14.21
C GLU A 39 -8.38 -2.20 15.28
N GLU A 40 -7.38 -1.36 15.01
CA GLU A 40 -6.32 -1.05 15.98
C GLU A 40 -6.87 -0.43 17.28
N ARG A 41 -7.77 0.56 17.17
CA ARG A 41 -8.44 1.16 18.33
C ARG A 41 -9.26 0.14 19.13
N LEU A 42 -9.97 -0.75 18.45
CA LEU A 42 -10.76 -1.79 19.09
C LEU A 42 -9.86 -2.75 19.88
N VAL A 43 -8.70 -3.11 19.33
CA VAL A 43 -7.70 -3.93 20.04
C VAL A 43 -7.19 -3.20 21.28
N GLN A 44 -6.85 -1.91 21.17
CA GLN A 44 -6.43 -1.12 22.33
C GLN A 44 -7.53 -1.01 23.39
N PHE A 45 -8.80 -0.96 22.97
CA PHE A 45 -9.93 -1.00 23.90
C PHE A 45 -9.95 -2.29 24.73
N PHE A 46 -9.74 -3.44 24.10
CA PHE A 46 -9.69 -4.72 24.83
C PHE A 46 -8.53 -4.76 25.82
N VAL A 47 -7.36 -4.25 25.43
CA VAL A 47 -6.18 -4.19 26.30
C VAL A 47 -6.42 -3.26 27.50
N ALA A 48 -6.88 -2.03 27.26
CA ALA A 48 -7.09 -1.03 28.31
C ALA A 48 -8.14 -1.47 29.35
N ASN A 49 -9.09 -2.30 28.96
CA ASN A 49 -10.18 -2.78 29.82
C ASN A 49 -10.00 -4.24 30.29
N ASP A 50 -8.81 -4.82 30.12
CA ASP A 50 -8.49 -6.21 30.50
C ASP A 50 -9.49 -7.25 29.97
N VAL A 51 -10.01 -7.04 28.75
CA VAL A 51 -10.98 -7.93 28.11
C VAL A 51 -10.27 -9.14 27.52
N ARG A 52 -10.18 -10.21 28.31
CA ARG A 52 -9.46 -11.44 27.91
C ARG A 52 -10.33 -12.44 27.16
N GLU A 53 -11.57 -12.62 27.59
CA GLU A 53 -12.49 -13.62 27.04
C GLU A 53 -12.95 -13.26 25.62
N ASP A 54 -12.81 -14.18 24.67
CA ASP A 54 -13.15 -13.92 23.27
C ASP A 54 -14.64 -13.65 23.07
N SER A 55 -15.51 -14.32 23.83
CA SER A 55 -16.96 -14.06 23.83
C SER A 55 -17.28 -12.60 24.21
N LYS A 56 -16.54 -12.02 25.17
CA LYS A 56 -16.69 -10.61 25.57
C LYS A 56 -16.18 -9.68 24.47
N LYS A 57 -15.05 -9.97 23.84
CA LYS A 57 -14.52 -9.17 22.71
C LYS A 57 -15.51 -9.12 21.54
N VAL A 58 -16.09 -10.28 21.20
CA VAL A 58 -17.15 -10.39 20.17
C VAL A 58 -18.37 -9.56 20.58
N ALA A 59 -18.86 -9.72 21.80
CA ALA A 59 -20.01 -8.96 22.28
C ALA A 59 -19.78 -7.45 22.23
N ILE A 60 -18.59 -6.98 22.64
CA ILE A 60 -18.21 -5.56 22.56
C ILE A 60 -18.24 -5.08 21.11
N LEU A 61 -17.53 -5.76 20.20
CA LEU A 61 -17.49 -5.40 18.78
C LEU A 61 -18.89 -5.31 18.17
N LEU A 62 -19.72 -6.34 18.38
CA LEU A 62 -21.09 -6.37 17.84
C LEU A 62 -21.97 -5.25 18.41
N SER A 63 -21.77 -4.88 19.68
CA SER A 63 -22.51 -3.79 20.32
C SER A 63 -22.02 -2.40 19.92
N SER A 64 -20.75 -2.26 19.55
CA SER A 64 -20.13 -0.96 19.25
C SER A 64 -20.24 -0.54 17.79
N MET A 65 -20.40 -1.46 16.84
CA MET A 65 -20.44 -1.15 15.40
C MET A 65 -21.72 -0.43 14.92
N GLY A 66 -22.71 -0.28 15.80
CA GLY A 66 -23.98 0.36 15.48
C GLY A 66 -24.88 -0.45 14.52
N PRO A 67 -26.11 0.04 14.26
CA PRO A 67 -27.11 -0.72 13.50
C PRO A 67 -26.71 -0.95 12.03
N LYS A 68 -26.05 0.03 11.39
CA LYS A 68 -25.58 -0.09 10.00
C LYS A 68 -24.48 -1.13 9.87
N GLY A 69 -23.43 -1.05 10.70
CA GLY A 69 -22.32 -2.01 10.70
C GLY A 69 -22.78 -3.42 11.03
N TYR A 70 -23.65 -3.57 12.04
CA TYR A 70 -24.19 -4.88 12.41
C TYR A 70 -25.09 -5.47 11.31
N GLY A 71 -25.93 -4.65 10.68
CA GLY A 71 -26.76 -5.08 9.55
C GLY A 71 -25.94 -5.57 8.37
N LEU A 72 -24.86 -4.86 8.02
CA LEU A 72 -23.90 -5.28 7.01
C LEU A 72 -23.25 -6.61 7.37
N LEU A 73 -22.63 -6.72 8.55
CA LEU A 73 -21.96 -7.95 8.99
C LEU A 73 -22.91 -9.15 8.95
N LYS A 74 -24.14 -8.98 9.45
CA LYS A 74 -25.17 -10.02 9.44
C LYS A 74 -25.51 -10.49 8.02
N ASN A 75 -25.38 -9.64 7.00
CA ASN A 75 -25.55 -10.05 5.61
C ASN A 75 -24.32 -10.75 5.06
N LEU A 76 -23.11 -10.27 5.37
CA LEU A 76 -21.85 -10.86 4.91
C LEU A 76 -21.62 -12.30 5.39
N VAL A 77 -22.07 -12.63 6.60
CA VAL A 77 -21.73 -13.92 7.24
C VAL A 77 -22.82 -14.98 7.16
N LYS A 78 -23.92 -14.76 6.41
CA LYS A 78 -24.98 -15.77 6.27
C LYS A 78 -24.44 -17.07 5.64
N PRO A 79 -24.89 -18.25 6.10
CA PRO A 79 -25.96 -18.51 7.07
C PRO A 79 -25.53 -18.46 8.56
N SER A 80 -24.27 -18.18 8.86
CA SER A 80 -23.74 -18.10 10.23
C SER A 80 -24.30 -16.87 10.98
N LYS A 81 -24.22 -16.92 12.33
CA LYS A 81 -24.57 -15.77 13.18
C LYS A 81 -23.30 -15.01 13.54
N PRO A 82 -23.28 -13.67 13.50
CA PRO A 82 -22.12 -12.89 13.94
C PRO A 82 -21.65 -13.25 15.36
N SER A 83 -22.57 -13.53 16.28
CA SER A 83 -22.27 -13.88 17.67
C SER A 83 -21.65 -15.27 17.87
N SER A 84 -21.62 -16.13 16.85
CA SER A 84 -20.96 -17.44 16.91
C SER A 84 -19.55 -17.44 16.31
N MET A 85 -19.07 -16.30 15.83
CA MET A 85 -17.74 -16.14 15.23
C MET A 85 -16.75 -15.58 16.27
N ASN A 86 -15.46 -15.65 15.97
CA ASN A 86 -14.44 -14.92 16.72
C ASN A 86 -14.19 -13.53 16.11
N VAL A 87 -13.50 -12.66 16.85
CA VAL A 87 -13.19 -11.29 16.42
C VAL A 87 -12.38 -11.25 15.13
N ALA A 88 -11.38 -12.14 14.98
CA ALA A 88 -10.52 -12.16 13.80
C ALA A 88 -11.31 -12.44 12.51
N ASP A 89 -12.23 -13.40 12.55
CA ASP A 89 -13.09 -13.71 11.42
C ASP A 89 -14.05 -12.55 11.10
N ILE A 90 -14.60 -11.89 12.12
CA ILE A 90 -15.46 -10.71 11.92
C ILE A 90 -14.65 -9.58 11.27
N CYS A 91 -13.48 -9.24 11.82
CA CYS A 91 -12.60 -8.20 11.28
C CYS A 91 -12.19 -8.52 9.84
N LYS A 92 -11.91 -9.79 9.53
CA LYS A 92 -11.60 -10.22 8.16
C LYS A 92 -12.73 -9.91 7.17
N HIS A 93 -13.98 -10.29 7.48
CA HIS A 93 -15.11 -10.04 6.59
C HIS A 93 -15.35 -8.54 6.38
N LEU A 94 -15.23 -7.74 7.45
CA LEU A 94 -15.41 -6.30 7.38
C LEU A 94 -14.26 -5.63 6.61
N LYS A 95 -13.02 -6.06 6.80
CA LYS A 95 -11.86 -5.61 6.03
C LYS A 95 -12.00 -5.90 4.55
N GLU A 96 -12.43 -7.11 4.18
CA GLU A 96 -12.65 -7.48 2.77
C GLU A 96 -13.75 -6.66 2.12
N TYR A 97 -14.76 -6.22 2.89
CA TYR A 97 -15.83 -5.37 2.39
C TYR A 97 -15.43 -3.89 2.29
N TYR A 98 -14.81 -3.33 3.32
CA TYR A 98 -14.46 -1.91 3.38
C TYR A 98 -13.18 -1.58 2.61
N ASN A 99 -12.28 -2.55 2.48
CA ASN A 99 -11.05 -2.44 1.71
C ASN A 99 -10.99 -3.60 0.69
N PRO A 100 -11.93 -3.63 -0.28
CA PRO A 100 -11.93 -4.68 -1.28
C PRO A 100 -10.63 -4.58 -2.06
N LYS A 101 -9.86 -5.68 -2.09
CA LYS A 101 -8.70 -5.76 -2.97
C LYS A 101 -9.17 -5.42 -4.38
N PRO A 102 -8.51 -4.47 -5.07
CA PRO A 102 -8.83 -4.18 -6.45
C PRO A 102 -8.89 -5.49 -7.25
N PRO A 103 -9.90 -5.69 -8.12
CA PRO A 103 -9.96 -6.90 -8.93
C PRO A 103 -8.63 -7.08 -9.67
N VAL A 104 -8.12 -8.31 -9.70
CA VAL A 104 -6.85 -8.62 -10.40
C VAL A 104 -6.88 -8.09 -11.84
N LEU A 105 -8.04 -8.10 -12.48
CA LEU A 105 -8.24 -7.53 -13.82
C LEU A 105 -7.96 -6.02 -13.88
N LEU A 106 -8.39 -5.25 -12.87
CA LEU A 106 -8.13 -3.81 -12.79
C LEU A 106 -6.64 -3.53 -12.56
N GLU A 107 -5.98 -4.31 -11.71
CA GLU A 107 -4.54 -4.18 -11.47
C GLU A 107 -3.74 -4.52 -12.73
N ARG A 108 -4.09 -5.60 -13.42
CA ARG A 108 -3.52 -5.95 -14.72
C ARG A 108 -3.79 -4.88 -15.77
N PHE A 109 -4.98 -4.29 -15.79
CA PHE A 109 -5.30 -3.18 -16.68
C PHE A 109 -4.36 -1.99 -16.42
N ARG A 110 -4.15 -1.60 -15.16
CA ARG A 110 -3.22 -0.52 -14.79
C ARG A 110 -1.79 -0.85 -15.21
N PHE A 111 -1.33 -2.06 -14.92
CA PHE A 111 -0.02 -2.55 -15.33
C PHE A 111 0.18 -2.49 -16.85
N TYR A 112 -0.76 -3.06 -17.62
CA TYR A 112 -0.63 -3.13 -19.07
C TYR A 112 -0.80 -1.79 -19.78
N ASN A 113 -1.41 -0.78 -19.15
CA ASN A 113 -1.51 0.58 -19.68
C ASN A 113 -0.40 1.52 -19.17
N HIS A 114 0.54 1.03 -18.37
CA HIS A 114 1.63 1.85 -17.87
C HIS A 114 2.78 1.94 -18.89
N SER A 115 3.27 3.16 -19.11
CA SER A 115 4.39 3.48 -20.00
C SER A 115 5.33 4.47 -19.31
N GLN A 116 6.60 4.45 -19.71
CA GLN A 116 7.63 5.34 -19.20
C GLN A 116 7.26 6.81 -19.46
N GLY A 117 7.36 7.65 -18.43
CA GLY A 117 7.21 9.10 -18.58
C GLY A 117 8.35 9.72 -19.39
N THR A 118 8.11 10.87 -20.04
CA THR A 118 9.09 11.54 -20.91
C THR A 118 10.41 11.89 -20.23
N SER A 119 10.36 12.14 -18.91
CA SER A 119 11.53 12.48 -18.08
C SER A 119 11.88 11.39 -17.07
N GLN A 120 11.18 10.25 -17.11
CA GLN A 120 11.38 9.16 -16.17
C GLN A 120 12.59 8.31 -16.62
N GLY A 121 13.50 7.98 -15.71
CA GLY A 121 14.64 7.12 -16.02
C GLY A 121 14.24 5.64 -16.18
N ILE A 122 15.07 4.84 -16.85
CA ILE A 122 14.84 3.40 -17.05
C ILE A 122 14.69 2.64 -15.73
N SER A 123 15.57 2.90 -14.75
CA SER A 123 15.51 2.24 -13.43
C SER A 123 14.24 2.57 -12.66
N GLU A 124 13.80 3.83 -12.74
CA GLU A 124 12.57 4.29 -12.10
C GLU A 124 11.33 3.67 -12.74
N PHE A 125 11.30 3.60 -14.07
CA PHE A 125 10.23 2.94 -14.81
C PHE A 125 10.12 1.45 -14.45
N LEU A 126 11.24 0.73 -14.37
CA LEU A 126 11.24 -0.67 -13.93
C LEU A 126 10.72 -0.84 -12.50
N ALA A 127 11.11 0.05 -11.58
CA ALA A 127 10.64 0.01 -10.20
C ALA A 127 9.11 0.18 -10.13
N GLU A 128 8.55 1.08 -10.94
CA GLU A 128 7.12 1.32 -10.99
C GLU A 128 6.36 0.13 -11.60
N LEU A 129 6.88 -0.48 -12.67
CA LEU A 129 6.30 -1.72 -13.21
C LEU A 129 6.31 -2.86 -12.19
N LYS A 130 7.41 -3.02 -11.43
CA LYS A 130 7.49 -4.02 -10.35
C LYS A 130 6.45 -3.74 -9.27
N ARG A 131 6.30 -2.47 -8.87
CA ARG A 131 5.28 -2.05 -7.89
C ARG A 131 3.87 -2.41 -8.36
N LEU A 132 3.52 -2.05 -9.60
CA LEU A 132 2.20 -2.35 -10.20
C LEU A 132 1.96 -3.86 -10.37
N SER A 133 3.01 -4.65 -10.64
CA SER A 133 2.88 -6.10 -10.83
C SER A 133 2.55 -6.88 -9.54
N SER A 134 2.85 -6.31 -8.36
CA SER A 134 2.75 -6.98 -7.05
C SER A 134 1.34 -7.48 -6.70
N SER A 135 0.30 -6.80 -7.21
CA SER A 135 -1.12 -7.12 -7.03
C SER A 135 -1.74 -7.83 -8.24
N CYS A 136 -0.99 -8.05 -9.33
CA CYS A 136 -1.51 -8.58 -10.59
C CYS A 136 -1.64 -10.11 -10.64
N ASN A 137 -1.15 -10.83 -9.62
CA ASN A 137 -1.17 -12.28 -9.53
C ASN A 137 -0.66 -12.99 -10.81
N PHE A 138 0.53 -12.60 -11.30
CA PHE A 138 1.13 -13.19 -12.50
C PHE A 138 1.74 -14.58 -12.27
N GLY A 139 2.05 -14.94 -11.02
CA GLY A 139 2.67 -16.23 -10.70
C GLY A 139 4.00 -16.41 -11.43
N SER A 140 4.19 -17.57 -12.06
CA SER A 140 5.40 -17.90 -12.83
C SER A 140 5.61 -17.01 -14.06
N PHE A 141 4.56 -16.35 -14.56
CA PHE A 141 4.62 -15.47 -15.75
C PHE A 141 5.08 -14.04 -15.41
N LEU A 142 5.43 -13.76 -14.15
CA LEU A 142 5.78 -12.40 -13.70
C LEU A 142 6.90 -11.75 -14.52
N ASN A 143 8.00 -12.48 -14.76
CA ASN A 143 9.16 -11.93 -15.46
C ASN A 143 8.87 -11.68 -16.95
N ASP A 144 8.07 -12.53 -17.58
CA ASP A 144 7.64 -12.35 -18.96
C ASP A 144 6.71 -11.14 -19.08
N ALA A 145 5.71 -11.03 -18.18
CA ALA A 145 4.82 -9.86 -18.15
C ALA A 145 5.59 -8.55 -17.95
N LEU A 146 6.55 -8.53 -17.03
CA LEU A 146 7.43 -7.39 -16.79
C LEU A 146 8.27 -7.06 -18.01
N ARG A 147 8.90 -8.06 -18.64
CA ARG A 147 9.69 -7.87 -19.86
C ARG A 147 8.84 -7.26 -20.97
N ASP A 148 7.70 -7.87 -21.27
CA ASP A 148 6.85 -7.46 -22.38
C ASP A 148 6.33 -6.04 -22.18
N ARG A 149 5.87 -5.72 -20.96
CA ARG A 149 5.39 -4.37 -20.64
C ARG A 149 6.52 -3.35 -20.62
N PHE A 150 7.70 -3.72 -20.14
CA PHE A 150 8.90 -2.88 -20.19
C PHE A 150 9.24 -2.55 -21.64
N VAL A 151 9.44 -3.54 -22.51
CA VAL A 151 9.77 -3.34 -23.94
C VAL A 151 8.73 -2.46 -24.63
N CYS A 152 7.44 -2.76 -24.47
CA CYS A 152 6.38 -1.98 -25.10
C CYS A 152 6.18 -0.59 -24.48
N GLY A 153 6.64 -0.35 -23.26
CA GLY A 153 6.41 0.88 -22.50
C GLY A 153 7.60 1.84 -22.44
N VAL A 154 8.79 1.45 -22.92
CA VAL A 154 9.96 2.36 -23.01
C VAL A 154 9.62 3.57 -23.89
N PHE A 155 9.95 4.77 -23.40
CA PHE A 155 9.68 6.04 -24.07
C PHE A 155 10.63 6.30 -25.26
N ASP A 156 11.93 5.99 -25.09
CA ASP A 156 12.92 6.18 -26.15
C ASP A 156 12.73 5.15 -27.27
N THR A 157 12.30 5.64 -28.43
CA THR A 157 12.02 4.80 -29.61
C THR A 157 13.23 4.04 -30.14
N ASN A 158 14.46 4.52 -29.94
CA ASN A 158 15.67 3.81 -30.36
C ASN A 158 15.97 2.63 -29.43
N ILE A 159 15.80 2.85 -28.12
CA ILE A 159 15.90 1.76 -27.13
C ILE A 159 14.84 0.70 -27.42
N GLN A 160 13.59 1.12 -27.63
CA GLN A 160 12.50 0.18 -27.94
C GLN A 160 12.77 -0.63 -29.22
N LYS A 161 13.21 0.03 -30.31
CA LYS A 161 13.58 -0.67 -31.56
C LYS A 161 14.71 -1.67 -31.34
N ARG A 162 15.73 -1.30 -30.57
CA ARG A 162 16.84 -2.21 -30.24
C ARG A 162 16.32 -3.43 -29.47
N LEU A 163 15.43 -3.25 -28.50
CA LEU A 163 14.85 -4.34 -27.73
C LEU A 163 13.99 -5.27 -28.60
N LEU A 164 13.17 -4.71 -29.50
CA LEU A 164 12.32 -5.49 -30.42
C LEU A 164 13.10 -6.25 -31.50
N SER A 165 14.39 -5.95 -31.69
CA SER A 165 15.27 -6.69 -32.62
C SER A 165 15.99 -7.89 -31.99
N GLU A 166 15.82 -8.10 -30.67
CA GLU A 166 16.35 -9.28 -29.99
C GLU A 166 15.52 -10.53 -30.34
N ASP A 167 16.12 -11.71 -30.16
CA ASP A 167 15.44 -12.99 -30.33
C ASP A 167 14.60 -13.39 -29.10
N ASP A 168 13.92 -14.54 -29.20
CA ASP A 168 13.04 -15.08 -28.16
C ASP A 168 13.77 -15.39 -26.83
N SER A 169 15.12 -15.34 -26.79
CA SER A 169 15.92 -15.51 -25.57
C SER A 169 16.08 -14.23 -24.74
N LEU A 170 15.43 -13.14 -25.15
CA LEU A 170 15.40 -11.90 -24.39
C LEU A 170 14.69 -12.10 -23.05
N THR A 171 15.46 -11.99 -21.97
CA THR A 171 14.98 -11.97 -20.58
C THR A 171 14.78 -10.53 -20.10
N LEU A 172 13.98 -10.32 -19.06
CA LEU A 172 13.84 -9.01 -18.41
C LEU A 172 15.20 -8.38 -18.03
N GLU A 173 16.11 -9.16 -17.45
CA GLU A 173 17.42 -8.69 -16.99
C GLU A 173 18.27 -8.17 -18.16
N LYS A 174 18.34 -8.93 -19.26
CA LYS A 174 19.01 -8.52 -20.51
C LYS A 174 18.39 -7.25 -21.08
N ALA A 175 17.06 -7.17 -21.17
CA ALA A 175 16.35 -6.00 -21.71
C ALA A 175 16.68 -4.73 -20.91
N VAL A 176 16.64 -4.82 -19.58
CA VAL A 176 16.97 -3.70 -18.70
C VAL A 176 18.45 -3.30 -18.85
N LYS A 177 19.36 -4.26 -18.95
CA LYS A 177 20.80 -3.98 -19.14
C LYS A 177 21.07 -3.25 -20.47
N ILE A 178 20.42 -3.65 -21.56
CA ILE A 178 20.53 -2.98 -22.86
C ILE A 178 20.02 -1.54 -22.75
N ALA A 179 18.82 -1.37 -22.18
CA ALA A 179 18.19 -0.06 -22.04
C ALA A 179 19.03 0.92 -21.19
N LEU A 180 19.54 0.48 -20.04
CA LEU A 180 20.41 1.29 -19.18
C LEU A 180 21.71 1.70 -19.88
N SER A 181 22.30 0.78 -20.65
CA SER A 181 23.53 1.06 -21.40
C SER A 181 23.30 2.13 -22.46
N MET A 182 22.17 2.06 -23.17
CA MET A 182 21.78 3.06 -24.17
C MET A 182 21.42 4.40 -23.55
N GLU A 183 20.67 4.41 -22.45
CA GLU A 183 20.33 5.64 -21.71
C GLU A 183 21.60 6.38 -21.25
N SER A 184 22.59 5.64 -20.73
CA SER A 184 23.87 6.19 -20.30
C SER A 184 24.67 6.76 -21.48
N ALA A 185 24.71 6.06 -22.61
CA ALA A 185 25.41 6.52 -23.82
C ALA A 185 24.79 7.81 -24.39
N ALA A 186 23.46 7.91 -24.38
CA ALA A 186 22.74 9.11 -24.82
C ALA A 186 23.06 10.31 -23.91
N LYS A 187 23.00 10.13 -22.58
CA LYS A 187 23.35 11.18 -21.59
C LYS A 187 24.79 11.68 -21.78
N ASN A 188 25.75 10.76 -21.96
CA ASN A 188 27.15 11.13 -22.16
C ASN A 188 27.39 11.88 -23.47
N THR A 189 26.67 11.52 -24.54
CA THR A 189 26.80 12.21 -25.85
C THR A 189 26.30 13.65 -25.78
N VAL A 190 25.25 13.93 -24.99
CA VAL A 190 24.75 15.30 -24.77
C VAL A 190 25.81 16.14 -24.06
N ILE A 191 26.40 15.63 -22.98
CA ILE A 191 27.45 16.31 -22.21
C ILE A 191 28.66 16.66 -23.11
N ILE A 192 29.09 15.74 -23.98
CA ILE A 192 30.21 15.97 -24.90
C ILE A 192 29.89 17.10 -25.90
N LYS A 193 28.65 17.15 -26.44
CA LYS A 193 28.23 18.19 -27.37
C LYS A 193 28.11 19.56 -26.71
N GLU A 194 27.54 19.63 -25.51
CA GLU A 194 27.43 20.86 -24.74
C GLU A 194 28.81 21.44 -24.38
N ASN A 195 29.72 20.60 -23.90
CA ASN A 195 31.10 21.02 -23.60
C ASN A 195 31.84 21.51 -24.85
N SER A 196 31.63 20.85 -26.00
CA SER A 196 32.24 21.26 -27.27
C SER A 196 31.73 22.62 -27.75
N GLN A 197 30.43 22.89 -27.57
CA GLN A 197 29.82 24.18 -27.91
C GLN A 197 30.29 25.30 -26.97
N SER A 198 30.34 25.07 -25.65
CA SER A 198 30.86 26.05 -24.69
C SER A 198 32.34 26.39 -24.92
N GLN A 199 33.17 25.42 -25.29
CA GLN A 199 34.57 25.67 -25.67
C GLN A 199 34.72 26.47 -26.97
N SER A 200 33.87 26.21 -27.96
CA SER A 200 33.89 26.98 -29.22
C SER A 200 33.44 28.44 -29.03
N ILE A 201 32.50 28.70 -28.12
CA ILE A 201 32.06 30.07 -27.77
C ILE A 201 33.17 30.80 -27.00
N HIS A 202 33.86 30.13 -26.07
CA HIS A 202 34.96 30.73 -25.33
C HIS A 202 36.14 31.11 -26.24
N ASN A 203 36.52 30.26 -27.19
CA ASN A 203 37.64 30.53 -28.11
C ASN A 203 37.36 31.71 -29.07
N ASN A 204 36.11 31.91 -29.49
CA ASN A 204 35.74 33.01 -30.38
C ASN A 204 35.71 34.38 -29.68
N VAL A 205 35.47 34.44 -28.37
CA VAL A 205 35.46 35.70 -27.60
C VAL A 205 36.88 36.21 -27.32
N VAL A 206 37.85 35.30 -27.20
CA VAL A 206 39.26 35.65 -26.90
C VAL A 206 40.01 36.14 -28.14
N GLN A 207 39.64 35.71 -29.35
CA GLN A 207 40.29 36.14 -30.61
C GLN A 207 39.75 37.46 -31.21
N GLY A 208 38.72 38.06 -30.62
CA GLY A 208 38.13 39.32 -31.10
C GLY A 208 38.72 40.61 -30.50
N HIS A 209 39.76 40.51 -29.68
CA HIS A 209 40.43 41.65 -29.02
C HIS A 209 41.94 41.66 -29.33
N THR A 210 42.30 41.88 -30.59
CA THR A 210 43.63 42.33 -31.05
C THR A 210 43.43 43.12 -32.33
#